data_AF-X0LDB3-F1
#
_entry.id   AF-X0LDB3-F1
#
_cell.length_a   1.000
_cell.length_b   1.000
_cell.length_c   1.000
_cell.angle_alpha   90.00
_cell.angle_beta   90.00
_cell.angle_gamma   90.00
#
_symmetry.space_group_name_H-M   'P 1'
#
loop_
_entity.id
_entity.type
_entity.pdbx_description
1 polymer ?
#
loop_
_entity_poly.entity_id
_entity_poly.type
_entity_poly.pdbx_seq_one_letter_code
_entity_poly.pdbx_strand_id
1 'polypeptide(L)'
;MDNQEKTIDSSSQSEKDKESTTSPKATPRPPPILCLGAPRTGSASLMKALQILGYPNVHHGWEAAELEELQWQWPIFDRACDATFTNIPTYRGKPFSRAEWDEVFGEYDAVSDVASFFAESLIPAYPDAKVILVERDIEKWFPSMHAVVKSSTSPIRRKLGAKIGDLSGFLSPRPCNKLHQGWTRAPSPNDVIEYLKPAYVRHNKYIRDTVPKEQLLDFKLSDGWEPLCQFLGKEVPGVPFPHVNDSKEYAERGKRLGNKMIKLALRNLIFPCLRPEPITRP
;
A
#
# COMPACT_ATOMS: atom_id res chain seq x y z
N MET A 1 -1.96 -42.43 79.87
CA MET A 1 -3.23 -41.88 79.39
C MET A 1 -3.11 -40.37 79.46
N ASP A 2 -2.92 -39.57 78.43
CA ASP A 2 -2.63 -39.69 77.00
C ASP A 2 -2.22 -38.25 76.61
N ASN A 3 -0.99 -38.03 76.17
CA ASN A 3 -0.61 -37.68 74.79
C ASN A 3 -1.74 -37.31 73.80
N GLN A 4 -1.53 -36.18 73.10
CA GLN A 4 -2.16 -35.75 71.84
C GLN A 4 -3.64 -35.29 71.96
N GLU A 5 -4.14 -34.30 71.23
CA GLU A 5 -3.77 -33.77 69.92
C GLU A 5 -4.37 -32.36 69.78
N LYS A 6 -3.57 -31.36 69.38
CA LYS A 6 -4.04 -30.00 69.11
C LYS A 6 -4.15 -29.85 67.60
N THR A 7 -5.38 -29.90 67.10
CA THR A 7 -5.68 -29.81 65.67
C THR A 7 -5.41 -28.39 65.15
N ILE A 8 -4.74 -28.36 64.00
CA ILE A 8 -4.33 -27.20 63.21
C ILE A 8 -5.56 -26.60 62.53
N ASP A 9 -5.72 -25.27 62.60
CA ASP A 9 -6.50 -24.55 61.59
C ASP A 9 -5.60 -23.48 60.94
N SER A 10 -5.37 -23.69 59.66
CA SER A 10 -4.51 -22.90 58.78
C SER A 10 -5.36 -21.86 58.06
N SER A 11 -5.29 -20.62 58.50
CA SER A 11 -5.78 -19.47 57.72
C SER A 11 -4.82 -18.30 57.90
N SER A 12 -3.64 -18.44 57.29
CA SER A 12 -2.69 -17.35 57.09
C SER A 12 -2.63 -16.98 55.61
N GLN A 13 -2.75 -15.67 55.34
CA GLN A 13 -2.20 -14.95 54.19
C GLN A 13 -2.94 -15.10 52.86
N SER A 14 -3.76 -14.09 52.54
CA SER A 14 -4.13 -13.74 51.17
C SER A 14 -4.21 -12.22 50.99
N GLU A 15 -3.14 -11.52 51.36
CA GLU A 15 -2.89 -10.14 50.93
C GLU A 15 -1.43 -10.00 50.50
N LYS A 16 -1.15 -10.32 49.24
CA LYS A 16 -0.08 -9.75 48.41
C LYS A 16 -0.19 -10.38 47.02
N ASP A 17 0.20 -9.60 46.01
CA ASP A 17 0.36 -9.98 44.60
C ASP A 17 -0.90 -9.82 43.72
N LYS A 18 -1.34 -8.57 43.54
CA LYS A 18 -1.88 -8.11 42.26
C LYS A 18 -0.87 -7.21 41.58
N GLU A 19 0.18 -7.83 41.06
CA GLU A 19 1.11 -7.19 40.14
C GLU A 19 0.38 -6.96 38.82
N SER A 20 -0.01 -5.71 38.59
CA SER A 20 -0.57 -5.22 37.33
C SER A 20 0.48 -5.40 36.23
N THR A 21 0.35 -6.48 35.46
CA THR A 21 1.09 -6.69 34.21
C THR A 21 0.58 -5.72 33.14
N THR A 22 0.94 -4.45 33.27
CA THR A 22 0.89 -3.53 32.12
C THR A 22 1.87 -4.05 31.09
N SER A 23 1.34 -4.63 30.00
CA SER A 23 2.13 -4.96 28.81
C SER A 23 2.98 -3.75 28.44
N PRO A 24 4.28 -3.92 28.12
CA PRO A 24 5.12 -2.81 27.74
C PRO A 24 4.49 -2.10 26.54
N LYS A 25 4.20 -0.80 26.67
CA LYS A 25 3.80 0.05 25.55
C LYS A 25 4.88 -0.10 24.47
N ALA A 26 4.52 -0.74 23.36
CA ALA A 26 5.41 -0.91 22.23
C ALA A 26 6.01 0.45 21.86
N THR A 27 7.33 0.53 21.76
CA THR A 27 8.00 1.71 21.20
C THR A 27 7.39 1.99 19.83
N PRO A 28 6.98 3.23 19.53
CA PRO A 28 6.42 3.57 18.22
C PRO A 28 7.40 3.14 17.13
N ARG A 29 6.93 2.36 16.16
CA ARG A 29 7.75 2.01 15.00
C ARG A 29 8.13 3.28 14.22
N PRO A 30 9.33 3.33 13.62
CA PRO A 30 9.66 4.40 12.69
C PRO A 30 8.65 4.41 11.53
N PRO A 31 8.43 5.58 10.88
CA PRO A 31 7.54 5.64 9.73
C PRO A 31 8.08 4.77 8.58
N PRO A 32 7.20 4.28 7.68
CA PRO A 32 7.64 3.59 6.48
C PRO A 32 8.47 4.52 5.59
N ILE A 33 9.46 3.96 4.89
CA ILE A 33 10.11 4.64 3.77
C ILE A 33 9.07 4.82 2.65
N LEU A 34 8.84 6.06 2.22
CA LEU A 34 7.85 6.39 1.21
C LEU A 34 8.49 6.35 -0.18
N CYS A 35 8.31 5.26 -0.91
CA CYS A 35 8.79 5.11 -2.29
C CYS A 35 7.75 5.67 -3.27
N LEU A 36 7.72 7.00 -3.40
CA LEU A 36 6.63 7.74 -4.05
C LEU A 36 6.85 8.00 -5.55
N GLY A 37 7.79 7.33 -6.20
CA GLY A 37 7.85 7.31 -7.67
C GLY A 37 6.53 6.82 -8.26
N ALA A 38 6.02 7.49 -9.31
CA ALA A 38 4.76 7.09 -9.93
C ALA A 38 4.78 5.60 -10.34
N PRO A 39 3.66 4.87 -10.33
CA PRO A 39 3.64 3.49 -10.80
C PRO A 39 4.26 3.37 -12.18
N ARG A 40 4.87 2.22 -12.46
CA ARG A 40 5.59 1.94 -13.73
C ARG A 40 6.89 2.74 -13.93
N THR A 41 7.46 3.32 -12.86
CA THR A 41 8.85 3.82 -12.85
C THR A 41 9.85 2.83 -12.24
N GLY A 42 9.39 1.62 -11.88
CA GLY A 42 10.20 0.52 -11.35
C GLY A 42 10.13 0.35 -9.83
N SER A 43 8.98 0.70 -9.23
CA SER A 43 8.61 0.46 -7.84
C SER A 43 8.91 -0.98 -7.37
N ALA A 44 8.50 -2.00 -8.13
CA ALA A 44 8.74 -3.40 -7.77
C ALA A 44 10.24 -3.75 -7.62
N SER A 45 11.09 -3.24 -8.52
CA SER A 45 12.55 -3.39 -8.41
C SER A 45 13.09 -2.70 -7.16
N LEU A 46 12.63 -1.47 -6.88
CA LEU A 46 13.01 -0.76 -5.67
C LEU A 46 12.58 -1.51 -4.39
N MET A 47 11.36 -2.06 -4.35
CA MET A 47 10.92 -2.85 -3.18
C MET A 47 11.78 -4.11 -3.00
N LYS A 48 12.13 -4.79 -4.10
CA LYS A 48 13.05 -5.92 -4.02
C LYS A 48 14.44 -5.51 -3.53
N ALA A 49 14.91 -4.33 -3.93
CA ALA A 49 16.19 -3.79 -3.46
C ALA A 49 16.16 -3.51 -1.96
N LEU A 50 15.07 -2.91 -1.45
CA LEU A 50 14.90 -2.66 -0.02
C LEU A 50 14.86 -3.96 0.79
N GLN A 51 14.20 -5.02 0.30
CA GLN A 51 14.26 -6.33 0.94
C GLN A 51 15.69 -6.87 1.06
N ILE A 52 16.51 -6.72 0.02
CA ILE A 52 17.92 -7.11 0.04
C ILE A 52 18.71 -6.30 1.08
N LEU A 53 18.37 -5.03 1.30
CA LEU A 53 18.98 -4.14 2.31
C LEU A 53 18.46 -4.37 3.75
N GLY A 54 17.64 -5.41 3.96
CA GLY A 54 17.13 -5.81 5.27
C GLY A 54 15.85 -5.10 5.71
N TYR A 55 15.03 -4.64 4.76
CA TYR A 55 13.66 -4.17 5.01
C TYR A 55 12.67 -5.25 4.56
N PRO A 56 12.37 -6.28 5.39
CA PRO A 56 11.62 -7.45 4.96
C PRO A 56 10.15 -7.15 4.63
N ASN A 57 9.52 -6.19 5.33
CA ASN A 57 8.10 -5.92 5.24
C ASN A 57 7.85 -4.77 4.26
N VAL A 58 7.68 -5.10 2.99
CA VAL A 58 7.46 -4.10 1.93
C VAL A 58 6.03 -4.15 1.37
N HIS A 59 5.44 -2.99 1.13
CA HIS A 59 4.15 -2.87 0.45
C HIS A 59 4.34 -2.52 -1.03
N HIS A 60 3.62 -3.24 -1.88
CA HIS A 60 3.51 -2.95 -3.31
C HIS A 60 2.11 -3.34 -3.82
N GLY A 61 1.64 -2.66 -4.87
CA GLY A 61 0.26 -2.78 -5.34
C GLY A 61 -0.12 -4.13 -5.94
N TRP A 62 0.86 -4.90 -6.41
CA TRP A 62 0.62 -6.25 -6.93
C TRP A 62 0.13 -7.21 -5.84
N GLU A 63 0.84 -7.27 -4.71
CA GLU A 63 0.51 -8.14 -3.59
C GLU A 63 -0.86 -7.76 -3.01
N ALA A 64 -1.10 -6.45 -2.82
CA ALA A 64 -2.41 -5.93 -2.41
C ALA A 64 -3.54 -6.30 -3.39
N ALA A 65 -3.25 -6.42 -4.68
CA ALA A 65 -4.24 -6.78 -5.70
C ALA A 65 -4.45 -8.29 -5.86
N GLU A 66 -3.45 -9.13 -5.62
CA GLU A 66 -3.47 -10.57 -5.95
C GLU A 66 -3.78 -11.49 -4.75
N LEU A 67 -3.38 -11.07 -3.55
CA LEU A 67 -3.51 -11.84 -2.33
C LEU A 67 -4.89 -11.60 -1.68
N GLU A 68 -5.57 -12.69 -1.35
CA GLU A 68 -6.94 -12.62 -0.80
C GLU A 68 -6.90 -12.02 0.60
N GLU A 69 -5.93 -12.44 1.40
CA GLU A 69 -5.65 -11.96 2.75
C GLU A 69 -5.26 -10.48 2.83
N LEU A 70 -4.99 -9.81 1.72
CA LEU A 70 -4.69 -8.37 1.66
C LEU A 70 -5.85 -7.53 1.12
N GLN A 71 -7.00 -8.14 0.77
CA GLN A 71 -8.11 -7.37 0.22
C GLN A 71 -8.74 -6.38 1.23
N TRP A 72 -8.50 -6.55 2.54
CA TRP A 72 -8.90 -5.61 3.59
C TRP A 72 -8.28 -4.22 3.44
N GLN A 73 -7.20 -4.07 2.67
CA GLN A 73 -6.54 -2.78 2.46
C GLN A 73 -7.36 -1.85 1.54
N TRP A 74 -8.11 -2.41 0.59
CA TRP A 74 -8.83 -1.64 -0.42
C TRP A 74 -9.94 -0.73 0.13
N PRO A 75 -10.74 -1.15 1.12
CA PRO A 75 -11.64 -0.22 1.84
C PRO A 75 -10.93 0.98 2.47
N ILE A 76 -9.70 0.80 2.97
CA ILE A 76 -8.89 1.89 3.54
C ILE A 76 -8.42 2.83 2.42
N PHE A 77 -7.93 2.27 1.30
CA PHE A 77 -7.58 3.07 0.12
C PHE A 77 -8.79 3.82 -0.47
N ASP A 78 -9.99 3.24 -0.40
CA ASP A 78 -11.22 3.91 -0.83
C ASP A 78 -11.55 5.15 0.02
N ARG A 79 -11.42 5.02 1.35
CA ARG A 79 -11.53 6.16 2.28
C ARG A 79 -10.44 7.19 2.04
N ALA A 80 -9.20 6.75 1.78
CA ALA A 80 -8.09 7.65 1.48
C ALA A 80 -8.33 8.44 0.19
N CYS A 81 -8.98 7.84 -0.82
CA CYS A 81 -9.42 8.57 -2.01
C CYS A 81 -10.40 9.69 -1.67
N ASP A 82 -11.43 9.39 -0.84
CA ASP A 82 -12.43 10.37 -0.37
C ASP A 82 -11.78 11.52 0.42
N ALA A 83 -10.69 11.25 1.13
CA ALA A 83 -9.97 12.24 1.92
C ALA A 83 -9.01 13.11 1.08
N THR A 84 -8.46 12.56 -0.01
CA THR A 84 -7.33 13.17 -0.73
C THR A 84 -7.74 13.90 -2.00
N PHE A 85 -8.62 13.31 -2.82
CA PHE A 85 -8.83 13.80 -4.19
C PHE A 85 -10.04 14.73 -4.28
N THR A 86 -9.81 16.01 -4.53
CA THR A 86 -10.87 17.03 -4.60
C THR A 86 -11.76 16.92 -5.84
N ASN A 87 -11.30 16.22 -6.89
CA ASN A 87 -11.97 16.11 -8.18
C ASN A 87 -12.85 14.87 -8.32
N ILE A 88 -13.04 14.08 -7.26
CA ILE A 88 -13.96 12.94 -7.28
C ILE A 88 -15.26 13.28 -6.53
N PRO A 89 -16.42 12.72 -6.94
CA PRO A 89 -17.72 13.06 -6.33
C PRO A 89 -17.86 12.71 -4.84
N THR A 90 -16.97 11.88 -4.33
CA THR A 90 -16.99 11.32 -2.96
C THR A 90 -16.02 12.03 -2.02
N TYR A 91 -15.41 13.14 -2.46
CA TYR A 91 -14.50 13.93 -1.65
C TYR A 91 -15.18 14.45 -0.37
N ARG A 92 -14.51 14.32 0.78
CA ARG A 92 -15.06 14.66 2.10
C ARG A 92 -14.42 15.88 2.76
N GLY A 93 -13.37 16.46 2.19
CA GLY A 93 -12.73 17.66 2.77
C GLY A 93 -11.90 17.43 4.05
N LYS A 94 -11.81 16.18 4.53
CA LYS A 94 -11.05 15.84 5.74
C LYS A 94 -9.76 15.11 5.35
N PRO A 95 -8.57 15.62 5.71
CA PRO A 95 -7.30 14.94 5.47
C PRO A 95 -7.26 13.55 6.12
N PHE A 96 -6.59 12.61 5.47
CA PHE A 96 -6.34 11.26 6.00
C PHE A 96 -5.16 11.33 6.97
N SER A 97 -5.40 11.02 8.25
CA SER A 97 -4.41 11.17 9.31
C SER A 97 -3.34 10.09 9.29
N ARG A 98 -2.22 10.32 9.99
CA ARG A 98 -1.17 9.29 10.22
C ARG A 98 -1.73 8.02 10.82
N ALA A 99 -2.63 8.12 11.81
CA ALA A 99 -3.25 6.96 12.44
C ALA A 99 -4.10 6.14 11.45
N GLU A 100 -4.78 6.81 10.52
CA GLU A 100 -5.54 6.12 9.46
C GLU A 100 -4.63 5.50 8.41
N TRP A 101 -3.51 6.16 8.06
CA TRP A 101 -2.48 5.53 7.22
C TRP A 101 -1.80 4.35 7.92
N ASP A 102 -1.58 4.42 9.23
CA ASP A 102 -1.03 3.34 10.04
C ASP A 102 -1.98 2.12 10.09
N GLU A 103 -3.28 2.28 9.81
CA GLU A 103 -4.21 1.16 9.62
C GLU A 103 -3.74 0.21 8.50
N VAL A 104 -3.09 0.74 7.45
CA VAL A 104 -2.65 -0.03 6.28
C VAL A 104 -1.13 -0.10 6.15
N PHE A 105 -0.41 0.98 6.45
CA PHE A 105 1.02 1.11 6.19
C PHE A 105 1.90 1.05 7.43
N GLY A 106 1.33 1.12 8.64
CA GLY A 106 2.10 1.27 9.89
C GLY A 106 3.01 0.08 10.24
N GLU A 107 2.77 -1.08 9.64
CA GLU A 107 3.55 -2.30 9.85
C GLU A 107 4.59 -2.57 8.75
N TYR A 108 4.61 -1.76 7.69
CA TYR A 108 5.55 -1.89 6.59
C TYR A 108 6.79 -1.04 6.83
N ASP A 109 7.95 -1.58 6.50
CA ASP A 109 9.23 -0.86 6.49
C ASP A 109 9.29 0.15 5.35
N ALA A 110 8.63 -0.15 4.22
CA ALA A 110 8.59 0.70 3.04
C ALA A 110 7.34 0.43 2.20
N VAL A 111 6.83 1.49 1.56
CA VAL A 111 5.58 1.45 0.78
C VAL A 111 5.77 2.08 -0.59
N SER A 112 5.13 1.53 -1.62
CA SER A 112 5.27 1.98 -3.00
C SER A 112 4.00 1.77 -3.83
N ASP A 113 4.04 2.19 -5.09
CA ASP A 113 3.01 1.92 -6.11
C ASP A 113 1.65 2.55 -5.74
N VAL A 114 0.78 1.84 -5.02
CA VAL A 114 -0.50 2.41 -4.53
C VAL A 114 -0.24 3.62 -3.65
N ALA A 115 0.80 3.59 -2.80
CA ALA A 115 1.18 4.71 -1.95
C ALA A 115 1.53 5.97 -2.76
N SER A 116 2.14 5.82 -3.94
CA SER A 116 2.58 6.93 -4.78
C SER A 116 1.42 7.84 -5.18
N PHE A 117 0.21 7.30 -5.39
CA PHE A 117 -0.95 8.13 -5.73
C PHE A 117 -1.38 9.09 -4.61
N PHE A 118 -0.95 8.81 -3.38
CA PHE A 118 -1.32 9.56 -2.19
C PHE A 118 -0.16 10.41 -1.65
N ALA A 119 0.84 10.77 -2.46
CA ALA A 119 1.95 11.62 -2.02
C ALA A 119 1.48 12.93 -1.33
N GLU A 120 0.43 13.57 -1.88
CA GLU A 120 -0.18 14.79 -1.31
C GLU A 120 -0.80 14.56 0.09
N SER A 121 -1.08 13.31 0.47
CA SER A 121 -1.65 12.93 1.77
C SER A 121 -0.62 12.28 2.71
N LEU A 122 0.28 11.45 2.18
CA LEU A 122 1.29 10.71 2.93
C LEU A 122 2.43 11.60 3.43
N ILE A 123 2.95 12.50 2.60
CA ILE A 123 4.06 13.39 2.99
C ILE A 123 3.69 14.23 4.23
N PRO A 124 2.54 14.92 4.30
CA PRO A 124 2.18 15.65 5.52
C PRO A 124 1.81 14.73 6.70
N ALA A 125 1.35 13.49 6.45
CA ALA A 125 1.04 12.53 7.51
C ALA A 125 2.29 11.92 8.15
N TYR A 126 3.39 11.81 7.40
CA TYR A 126 4.68 11.27 7.85
C TYR A 126 5.81 12.29 7.60
N PRO A 127 5.85 13.42 8.32
CA PRO A 127 6.85 14.48 8.11
C PRO A 127 8.28 14.06 8.49
N ASP A 128 8.42 12.92 9.17
CA ASP A 128 9.67 12.30 9.61
C ASP A 128 10.12 11.14 8.71
N ALA A 129 9.38 10.81 7.65
CA ALA A 129 9.73 9.72 6.75
C ALA A 129 10.82 10.10 5.73
N LYS A 130 11.67 9.13 5.39
CA LYS A 130 12.49 9.20 4.18
C LYS A 130 11.61 8.96 2.95
N VAL A 131 11.87 9.71 1.89
CA VAL A 131 11.15 9.62 0.61
C VAL A 131 12.12 9.27 -0.51
N ILE A 132 11.76 8.28 -1.32
CA ILE A 132 12.50 7.91 -2.53
C ILE A 132 11.62 8.21 -3.75
N LEU A 133 12.09 9.10 -4.61
CA LEU A 133 11.43 9.45 -5.87
C LEU A 133 12.19 8.81 -7.02
N VAL A 134 11.56 7.85 -7.70
CA VAL A 134 12.08 7.29 -8.94
C VAL A 134 11.37 7.91 -10.13
N GLU A 135 12.13 8.61 -10.96
CA GLU A 135 11.64 9.22 -12.20
C GLU A 135 12.16 8.46 -13.44
N ARG A 136 11.24 8.19 -14.36
CA ARG A 136 11.51 7.68 -15.71
C ARG A 136 11.21 8.77 -16.73
N ASP A 137 11.85 8.69 -17.89
CA ASP A 137 11.46 9.49 -19.06
C ASP A 137 9.95 9.35 -19.33
N ILE A 138 9.26 10.48 -19.43
CA ILE A 138 7.79 10.54 -19.46
C ILE A 138 7.21 9.87 -20.72
N GLU A 139 7.90 9.98 -21.86
CA GLU A 139 7.47 9.39 -23.12
C GLU A 139 7.61 7.86 -23.09
N LYS A 140 8.64 7.34 -22.42
CA LYS A 140 8.81 5.90 -22.17
C LYS A 140 7.88 5.38 -21.08
N TRP A 141 7.52 6.20 -20.09
CA TRP A 141 6.61 5.85 -19.00
C TRP A 141 5.16 5.76 -19.47
N PHE A 142 4.71 6.71 -20.29
CA PHE A 142 3.31 6.86 -20.66
C PHE A 142 2.68 5.58 -21.26
N PRO A 143 3.28 4.85 -22.22
CA PRO A 143 2.71 3.62 -22.75
C PRO A 143 2.51 2.54 -21.67
N SER A 144 3.44 2.45 -20.71
CA SER A 144 3.34 1.52 -19.58
C SER A 144 2.17 1.87 -18.67
N MET A 145 1.99 3.15 -18.32
CA MET A 145 0.88 3.59 -17.47
C MET A 145 -0.47 3.57 -18.20
N HIS A 146 -0.49 3.91 -19.48
CA HIS A 146 -1.68 3.79 -20.33
C HIS A 146 -2.23 2.36 -20.33
N ALA A 147 -1.36 1.35 -20.39
CA ALA A 147 -1.77 -0.05 -20.34
C ALA A 147 -2.49 -0.42 -19.03
N VAL A 148 -2.14 0.22 -17.91
CA VAL A 148 -2.78 0.05 -16.59
C VAL A 148 -4.19 0.65 -16.58
N VAL A 149 -4.32 1.90 -17.03
CA VAL A 149 -5.55 2.68 -16.82
C VAL A 149 -6.58 2.57 -17.95
N LYS A 150 -6.19 2.12 -19.14
CA LYS A 150 -7.09 2.08 -20.32
C LYS A 150 -8.36 1.25 -20.12
N SER A 151 -8.32 0.24 -19.27
CA SER A 151 -9.51 -0.55 -18.95
C SER A 151 -10.50 0.25 -18.10
N SER A 152 -10.00 1.11 -17.21
CA SER A 152 -10.82 1.97 -16.35
C SER A 152 -11.46 3.15 -17.07
N THR A 153 -11.05 3.52 -18.29
CA THR A 153 -11.70 4.61 -19.03
C THR A 153 -13.02 4.21 -19.70
N SER A 154 -13.30 2.91 -19.86
CA SER A 154 -14.57 2.42 -20.42
C SER A 154 -15.66 2.26 -19.34
N PRO A 155 -16.82 2.94 -19.45
CA PRO A 155 -17.90 2.80 -18.48
C PRO A 155 -18.40 1.36 -18.31
N ILE A 156 -18.48 0.61 -19.41
CA ILE A 156 -18.91 -0.80 -19.42
C ILE A 156 -17.90 -1.65 -18.66
N ARG A 157 -16.60 -1.48 -18.94
CA ARG A 157 -15.53 -2.24 -18.26
C ARG A 157 -15.43 -1.88 -16.78
N ARG A 158 -15.61 -0.61 -16.40
CA ARG A 158 -15.67 -0.20 -14.98
C ARG A 158 -16.80 -0.89 -14.23
N LYS A 159 -18.02 -0.85 -14.78
CA LYS A 159 -19.20 -1.50 -14.17
C LYS A 159 -19.00 -3.01 -14.06
N LEU A 160 -18.47 -3.64 -15.11
CA LEU A 160 -18.17 -5.07 -15.11
C LEU A 160 -17.08 -5.42 -14.08
N GLY A 161 -15.99 -4.67 -14.04
CA GLY A 161 -14.89 -4.87 -13.10
C GLY A 161 -15.34 -4.71 -11.65
N ALA A 162 -16.17 -3.70 -11.34
CA ALA A 162 -16.76 -3.52 -10.02
C ALA A 162 -17.64 -4.72 -9.63
N LYS A 163 -18.52 -5.19 -10.53
CA LYS A 163 -19.38 -6.35 -10.27
C LYS A 163 -18.58 -7.64 -10.06
N ILE A 164 -17.54 -7.86 -10.86
CA ILE A 164 -16.63 -9.00 -10.70
C ILE A 164 -15.90 -8.91 -9.36
N GLY A 165 -15.40 -7.72 -9.00
CA GLY A 165 -14.74 -7.48 -7.72
C GLY A 165 -15.66 -7.81 -6.53
N ASP A 166 -16.87 -7.24 -6.52
CA ASP A 166 -17.89 -7.48 -5.49
C ASP A 166 -18.19 -8.99 -5.34
N LEU A 167 -18.34 -9.72 -6.46
CA LEU A 167 -18.63 -11.16 -6.45
C LEU A 167 -17.42 -12.04 -6.08
N SER A 168 -16.21 -11.64 -6.46
CA SER A 168 -14.99 -12.44 -6.25
C SER A 168 -14.34 -12.21 -4.89
N GLY A 169 -14.67 -11.11 -4.20
CA GLY A 169 -13.98 -10.66 -2.99
C GLY A 169 -12.72 -9.83 -3.27
N PHE A 170 -12.40 -9.56 -4.55
CA PHE A 170 -11.27 -8.72 -4.94
C PHE A 170 -11.73 -7.26 -5.08
N LEU A 171 -11.41 -6.45 -4.08
CA LEU A 171 -12.04 -5.15 -3.87
C LEU A 171 -11.35 -4.00 -4.61
N SER A 172 -10.18 -4.24 -5.21
CA SER A 172 -9.39 -3.24 -5.94
C SER A 172 -10.09 -2.47 -7.08
N PRO A 173 -11.07 -3.02 -7.84
CA PRO A 173 -11.59 -2.32 -9.02
C PRO A 173 -12.23 -0.96 -8.73
N ARG A 174 -13.00 -0.81 -7.64
CA ARG A 174 -13.68 0.46 -7.32
C ARG A 174 -12.69 1.52 -6.83
N PRO A 175 -11.81 1.25 -5.84
CA PRO A 175 -10.83 2.23 -5.39
C PRO A 175 -9.85 2.60 -6.50
N CYS A 176 -9.38 1.66 -7.32
CA CYS A 176 -8.49 1.97 -8.44
C CYS A 176 -9.12 2.97 -9.44
N ASN A 177 -10.42 2.87 -9.73
CA ASN A 177 -11.09 3.84 -10.59
C ASN A 177 -11.06 5.25 -9.99
N LYS A 178 -11.35 5.38 -8.68
CA LYS A 178 -11.31 6.66 -7.96
C LYS A 178 -9.90 7.21 -7.87
N LEU A 179 -8.94 6.35 -7.59
CA LEU A 179 -7.52 6.69 -7.48
C LEU A 179 -6.95 7.16 -8.82
N HIS A 180 -7.26 6.49 -9.94
CA HIS A 180 -6.82 6.93 -11.27
C HIS A 180 -7.42 8.28 -11.65
N GLN A 181 -8.73 8.49 -11.45
CA GLN A 181 -9.37 9.79 -11.70
C GLN A 181 -8.80 10.87 -10.78
N GLY A 182 -8.69 10.57 -9.48
CA GLY A 182 -8.26 11.48 -8.44
C GLY A 182 -6.84 11.98 -8.65
N TRP A 183 -5.87 11.07 -8.76
CA TRP A 183 -4.47 11.42 -8.96
C TRP A 183 -4.24 12.18 -10.27
N THR A 184 -4.94 11.79 -11.35
CA THR A 184 -4.82 12.52 -12.62
C THR A 184 -5.46 13.91 -12.59
N ARG A 185 -6.36 14.17 -11.62
CA ARG A 185 -7.26 15.33 -11.58
C ARG A 185 -8.18 15.40 -12.81
N ALA A 186 -8.46 14.25 -13.43
CA ALA A 186 -9.34 14.18 -14.58
C ALA A 186 -10.78 14.57 -14.19
N PRO A 187 -11.51 15.29 -15.06
CA PRO A 187 -12.89 15.70 -14.79
C PRO A 187 -13.85 14.51 -14.70
N SER A 188 -13.58 13.44 -15.45
CA SER A 188 -14.26 12.15 -15.28
C SER A 188 -13.30 10.96 -15.44
N PRO A 189 -13.71 9.75 -15.03
CA PRO A 189 -12.93 8.54 -15.26
C PRO A 189 -12.60 8.24 -16.73
N ASN A 190 -13.38 8.79 -17.68
CA ASN A 190 -13.15 8.55 -19.11
C ASN A 190 -11.93 9.34 -19.62
N ASP A 191 -11.57 10.44 -18.94
CA ASP A 191 -10.59 11.41 -19.40
C ASP A 191 -9.18 11.12 -18.82
N VAL A 192 -9.06 10.14 -17.91
CA VAL A 192 -7.81 9.79 -17.18
C VAL A 192 -6.57 9.74 -18.07
N ILE A 193 -6.67 9.16 -19.28
CA ILE A 193 -5.53 9.01 -20.19
C ILE A 193 -4.95 10.36 -20.62
N GLU A 194 -5.80 11.33 -20.96
CA GLU A 194 -5.38 12.67 -21.40
C GLU A 194 -4.63 13.41 -20.28
N TYR A 195 -4.99 13.13 -19.02
CA TYR A 195 -4.43 13.78 -17.85
C TYR A 195 -3.24 13.04 -17.23
N LEU A 196 -2.80 11.89 -17.77
CA LEU A 196 -1.68 11.12 -17.24
C LEU A 196 -0.36 11.91 -17.21
N LYS A 197 0.03 12.53 -18.33
CA LYS A 197 1.30 13.27 -18.41
C LYS A 197 1.32 14.51 -17.52
N PRO A 198 0.28 15.38 -17.53
CA PRO A 198 0.20 16.49 -16.57
C PRO A 198 0.26 16.02 -15.11
N ALA A 199 -0.37 14.89 -14.79
CA ALA A 199 -0.34 14.32 -13.44
C ALA A 199 1.05 13.86 -13.02
N TYR A 200 1.76 13.19 -13.92
CA TYR A 200 3.14 12.77 -13.69
C TYR A 200 4.08 13.93 -13.37
N VAL A 201 4.04 14.98 -14.20
CA VAL A 201 4.86 16.19 -14.00
C VAL A 201 4.51 16.87 -12.68
N ARG A 202 3.21 17.05 -12.40
CA ARG A 202 2.72 17.64 -11.14
C ARG A 202 3.18 16.83 -9.93
N HIS A 203 3.06 15.52 -9.99
CA HIS A 203 3.41 14.59 -8.93
C HIS A 203 4.90 14.67 -8.56
N ASN A 204 5.78 14.57 -9.56
CA ASN A 204 7.23 14.65 -9.32
C ASN A 204 7.63 16.03 -8.80
N LYS A 205 7.03 17.10 -9.34
CA LYS A 205 7.28 18.47 -8.88
C LYS A 205 6.85 18.65 -7.41
N TYR A 206 5.64 18.21 -7.05
CA TYR A 206 5.12 18.31 -5.69
C TYR A 206 6.06 17.66 -4.67
N ILE A 207 6.54 16.44 -4.94
CA ILE A 207 7.46 15.73 -4.04
C ILE A 207 8.76 16.52 -3.86
N ARG A 208 9.37 16.99 -4.95
CA ARG A 208 10.63 17.77 -4.89
C ARG A 208 10.48 19.11 -4.18
N ASP A 209 9.32 19.76 -4.31
CA ASP A 209 9.06 21.04 -3.66
C ASP A 209 8.76 20.89 -2.15
N THR A 210 8.16 19.76 -1.75
CA THR A 210 7.57 19.60 -0.41
C THR A 210 8.48 18.84 0.55
N VAL A 211 9.25 17.87 0.06
CA VAL A 211 10.10 17.03 0.91
C VAL A 211 11.45 17.72 1.15
N PRO A 212 11.92 17.87 2.40
CA PRO A 212 13.27 18.34 2.71
C PRO A 212 14.34 17.54 1.97
N LYS A 213 15.39 18.21 1.48
CA LYS A 213 16.42 17.58 0.63
C LYS A 213 17.13 16.42 1.33
N GLU A 214 17.33 16.53 2.63
CA GLU A 214 17.93 15.50 3.49
C GLU A 214 17.04 14.27 3.67
N GLN A 215 15.73 14.40 3.45
CA GLN A 215 14.75 13.31 3.49
C GLN A 215 14.42 12.77 2.10
N LEU A 216 14.90 13.39 1.02
CA LEU A 216 14.56 13.03 -0.36
C LEU A 216 15.75 12.41 -1.09
N LEU A 217 15.56 11.20 -1.62
CA LEU A 217 16.43 10.63 -2.65
C LEU A 217 15.75 10.71 -4.01
N ASP A 218 16.29 11.54 -4.90
CA ASP A 218 15.96 11.55 -6.33
C ASP A 218 16.78 10.45 -7.03
N PHE A 219 16.13 9.33 -7.34
CA PHE A 219 16.81 8.08 -7.65
C PHE A 219 16.56 7.63 -9.08
N LYS A 220 17.63 7.30 -9.81
CA LYS A 220 17.51 6.55 -11.07
C LYS A 220 17.90 5.10 -10.80
N LEU A 221 17.06 4.17 -11.21
CA LEU A 221 17.35 2.74 -11.05
C LEU A 221 18.66 2.31 -11.76
N SER A 222 19.08 3.06 -12.79
CA SER A 222 20.37 2.86 -13.47
C SER A 222 21.58 3.18 -12.61
N ASP A 223 21.42 3.96 -11.53
CA ASP A 223 22.52 4.33 -10.64
C ASP A 223 22.89 3.18 -9.69
N GLY A 224 22.05 2.13 -9.63
CA GLY A 224 22.32 0.92 -8.86
C GLY A 224 22.30 1.15 -7.35
N TRP A 225 23.21 0.49 -6.63
CA TRP A 225 23.18 0.41 -5.17
C TRP A 225 23.71 1.63 -4.44
N GLU A 226 24.78 2.23 -4.95
CA GLU A 226 25.56 3.24 -4.21
C GLU A 226 24.72 4.39 -3.62
N PRO A 227 23.92 5.14 -4.40
CA PRO A 227 23.14 6.24 -3.85
C PRO A 227 22.02 5.79 -2.91
N LEU A 228 21.41 4.62 -3.17
CA LEU A 228 20.37 4.05 -2.32
C LEU A 228 20.95 3.64 -0.96
N CYS A 229 22.08 2.95 -0.96
CA CYS A 229 22.79 2.50 0.23
C CYS A 229 23.28 3.69 1.06
N GLN A 230 23.88 4.71 0.42
CA GLN A 230 24.32 5.93 1.09
C GLN A 230 23.16 6.65 1.79
N PHE A 231 22.04 6.83 1.09
CA PHE A 231 20.86 7.50 1.64
C PHE A 231 20.24 6.74 2.82
N LEU A 232 20.27 5.40 2.77
CA LEU A 232 19.71 4.55 3.81
C LEU A 232 20.70 4.20 4.93
N GLY A 233 21.97 4.57 4.81
CA GLY A 233 23.02 4.19 5.77
C GLY A 233 23.28 2.68 5.79
N LYS A 234 23.28 2.04 4.62
CA LYS A 234 23.46 0.59 4.43
C LYS A 234 24.74 0.31 3.65
N GLU A 235 25.29 -0.88 3.82
CA GLU A 235 26.40 -1.36 2.99
C GLU A 235 25.90 -1.75 1.59
N VAL A 236 26.77 -1.61 0.59
CA VAL A 236 26.48 -2.04 -0.78
C VAL A 236 26.53 -3.58 -0.85
N PRO A 237 25.44 -4.26 -1.26
CA PRO A 237 25.44 -5.71 -1.32
C PRO A 237 26.20 -6.23 -2.55
N GLY A 238 26.79 -7.42 -2.45
CA GLY A 238 27.54 -8.07 -3.53
C GLY A 238 26.69 -8.72 -4.63
N VAL A 239 25.45 -8.27 -4.84
CA VAL A 239 24.52 -8.81 -5.85
C VAL A 239 24.10 -7.74 -6.86
N PRO A 240 23.71 -8.09 -8.09
CA PRO A 240 23.20 -7.10 -9.05
C PRO A 240 21.94 -6.39 -8.54
N PHE A 241 21.77 -5.11 -8.92
CA PHE A 241 20.54 -4.39 -8.61
C PHE A 241 19.34 -5.09 -9.28
N PRO A 242 18.24 -5.35 -8.55
CA PRO A 242 17.13 -6.13 -9.08
C PRO A 242 16.42 -5.41 -10.23
N HIS A 243 15.99 -6.19 -11.23
CA HIS A 243 15.20 -5.71 -12.36
C HIS A 243 14.02 -6.66 -12.62
N VAL A 244 12.85 -6.32 -12.09
CA VAL A 244 11.63 -7.16 -12.12
C VAL A 244 10.43 -6.37 -12.65
N ASN A 245 9.31 -7.06 -12.93
CA ASN A 245 8.04 -6.46 -13.33
C ASN A 245 8.08 -5.76 -14.70
N ASP A 246 8.73 -6.42 -15.66
CA ASP A 246 8.74 -5.98 -17.06
C ASP A 246 7.32 -6.01 -17.67
N SER A 247 7.18 -5.47 -18.88
CA SER A 247 5.87 -5.36 -19.53
C SER A 247 5.21 -6.72 -19.82
N LYS A 248 5.99 -7.77 -20.07
CA LYS A 248 5.48 -9.12 -20.35
C LYS A 248 4.99 -9.75 -19.06
N GLU A 249 5.81 -9.73 -18.00
CA GLU A 249 5.44 -10.21 -16.68
C GLU A 249 4.18 -9.50 -16.16
N TYR A 250 4.10 -8.18 -16.32
CA TYR A 250 2.92 -7.38 -15.95
C TYR A 250 1.66 -7.87 -16.66
N ALA A 251 1.73 -8.07 -17.98
CA ALA A 251 0.59 -8.53 -18.77
C ALA A 251 0.13 -9.95 -18.36
N GLU A 252 1.08 -10.84 -18.08
CA GLU A 252 0.80 -12.19 -17.62
C GLU A 252 0.18 -12.21 -16.21
N ARG A 253 0.72 -11.44 -15.26
CA ARG A 253 0.13 -11.26 -13.92
C ARG A 253 -1.29 -10.73 -14.00
N GLY A 254 -1.52 -9.68 -14.79
CA GLY A 254 -2.85 -9.11 -15.00
C GLY A 254 -3.85 -10.12 -15.57
N LYS A 255 -3.43 -10.96 -16.54
CA LYS A 255 -4.26 -12.04 -17.09
C LYS A 255 -4.58 -13.10 -16.02
N ARG A 256 -3.60 -13.52 -15.22
CA ARG A 256 -3.81 -14.48 -14.12
C ARG A 256 -4.79 -13.95 -13.09
N LEU A 257 -4.64 -12.71 -12.66
CA LEU A 257 -5.54 -12.06 -11.70
C LEU A 257 -6.95 -11.95 -12.27
N GLY A 258 -7.12 -11.47 -13.49
CA GLY A 258 -8.43 -11.39 -14.15
C GLY A 258 -9.14 -12.75 -14.23
N ASN A 259 -8.42 -13.81 -14.61
CA ASN A 259 -8.96 -15.16 -14.64
C ASN A 259 -9.34 -15.67 -13.25
N LYS A 260 -8.51 -15.41 -12.22
CA LYS A 260 -8.80 -15.76 -10.82
C LYS A 260 -10.09 -15.09 -10.36
N MET A 261 -10.23 -13.78 -10.57
CA MET A 261 -11.41 -13.02 -10.21
C MET A 261 -12.68 -13.54 -10.92
N ILE A 262 -12.61 -13.82 -12.23
CA ILE A 262 -13.76 -14.37 -12.96
C ILE A 262 -14.16 -15.75 -12.41
N LYS A 263 -13.20 -16.64 -12.16
CA LYS A 263 -13.47 -17.98 -11.61
C LYS A 263 -14.14 -17.90 -10.24
N LEU A 264 -13.65 -17.04 -9.36
CA LEU A 264 -14.23 -16.83 -8.03
C LEU A 264 -15.62 -16.18 -8.10
N ALA A 265 -15.80 -15.18 -8.98
CA ALA A 265 -17.10 -14.55 -9.18
C ALA A 265 -18.15 -15.55 -9.66
N LEU A 266 -17.80 -16.43 -10.62
CA LEU A 266 -18.69 -17.50 -11.09
C LEU A 266 -18.99 -18.51 -9.99
N ARG A 267 -17.98 -18.95 -9.23
CA ARG A 267 -18.17 -19.85 -8.08
C ARG A 267 -19.16 -19.26 -7.08
N ASN A 268 -18.95 -18.01 -6.67
CA ASN A 268 -19.76 -17.35 -5.64
C ASN A 268 -21.16 -16.97 -6.16
N LEU A 269 -21.33 -16.80 -7.48
CA LEU A 269 -22.65 -16.64 -8.09
C LEU A 269 -23.45 -17.95 -8.06
N ILE A 270 -22.81 -19.08 -8.35
CA ILE A 270 -23.45 -20.41 -8.35
C ILE A 270 -23.67 -20.93 -6.93
N PHE A 271 -22.73 -20.66 -6.02
CA PHE A 271 -22.75 -21.11 -4.63
C PHE A 271 -22.61 -19.91 -3.67
N PRO A 272 -23.69 -19.14 -3.41
CA PRO A 272 -23.63 -17.93 -2.58
C PRO A 272 -23.13 -18.18 -1.15
N CYS A 273 -23.36 -19.36 -0.59
CA CYS A 273 -22.87 -19.76 0.73
C CYS A 273 -21.34 -19.89 0.83
N LEU A 274 -20.63 -19.96 -0.31
CA LEU A 274 -19.18 -20.00 -0.38
C LEU A 274 -18.55 -18.62 -0.59
N ARG A 275 -19.36 -17.55 -0.59
CA ARG A 275 -18.86 -16.19 -0.67
C ARG A 275 -18.13 -15.87 0.65
N PRO A 276 -16.86 -15.43 0.59
CA PRO A 276 -16.16 -15.05 1.80
C PRO A 276 -16.85 -13.86 2.46
N GLU A 277 -16.88 -13.86 3.78
CA GLU A 277 -17.24 -12.67 4.56
C GLU A 277 -16.27 -11.52 4.25
N PRO A 278 -16.69 -10.25 4.41
CA PRO A 278 -15.81 -9.10 4.23
C PRO A 278 -14.54 -9.25 5.08
N ILE A 279 -13.38 -9.27 4.42
CA ILE A 279 -12.10 -9.43 5.09
C ILE A 279 -11.85 -8.16 5.90
N THR A 280 -11.82 -8.31 7.22
CA THR A 280 -11.38 -7.28 8.16
C THR A 280 -9.87 -7.42 8.35
N ARG A 281 -9.19 -6.35 8.79
CA ARG A 281 -7.76 -6.40 9.09
C ARG A 281 -7.51 -7.54 10.10
N PRO A 282 -6.62 -8.51 9.80
CA PRO A 282 -6.29 -9.59 10.73
C PRO A 282 -5.59 -9.07 11.98
#